data_AF-A0A6C2U167-F1
#
_entry.id   AF-A0A6C2U167-F1
#
_cell.length_a   1.000
_cell.length_b   1.000
_cell.length_c   1.000
_cell.angle_alpha   90.00
_cell.angle_beta   90.00
_cell.angle_gamma   90.00
#
_symmetry.space_group_name_H-M   'P 1'
#
loop_
_entity.id
_entity.type
_entity.pdbx_description
1 polymer ?
#
loop_
_entity_poly.entity_id
_entity_poly.type
_entity_poly.pdbx_seq_one_letter_code
_entity_poly.pdbx_strand_id
1 'polypeptide(L)'
;MKARQILEKHPMILAAYLHGSTAKGTARQDSDIDIALLPEPGHRLPLRQRLEYAAELEAQLGAAVDVGELSSGNVVYAKEVVAHGREIFTRNRFKSDLFMATSLAMYAELQQQRKEVLDAYTA
;
A
#
# COMPACT_ATOMS: atom_id res chain seq x y z
N MET A 1 -14.09 6.59 -8.86
CA MET A 1 -12.90 6.23 -9.67
C MET A 1 -13.07 4.78 -10.12
N LYS A 2 -12.70 4.40 -11.36
CA LYS A 2 -12.88 3.03 -11.88
C LYS A 2 -12.21 1.96 -11.00
N ALA A 3 -11.02 2.26 -10.47
CA ALA A 3 -10.30 1.38 -9.54
C ALA A 3 -11.13 0.97 -8.31
N ARG A 4 -11.89 1.90 -7.73
CA ARG A 4 -12.76 1.63 -6.57
C ARG A 4 -13.79 0.53 -6.86
N GLN A 5 -14.45 0.58 -8.02
CA GLN A 5 -15.49 -0.39 -8.38
C GLN A 5 -14.95 -1.80 -8.58
N ILE A 6 -13.68 -1.93 -8.98
CA ILE A 6 -13.01 -3.22 -9.15
C ILE A 6 -12.67 -3.79 -7.77
N LEU A 7 -11.97 -3.00 -6.95
CA LEU A 7 -11.46 -3.46 -5.66
C LEU A 7 -12.58 -3.73 -4.64
N GLU A 8 -13.70 -3.01 -4.71
CA GLU A 8 -14.86 -3.25 -3.84
C GLU A 8 -15.50 -4.64 -4.05
N LYS A 9 -15.37 -5.23 -5.26
CA LYS A 9 -15.86 -6.58 -5.57
C LYS A 9 -15.06 -7.69 -4.90
N HIS A 10 -13.84 -7.39 -4.46
CA HIS A 10 -12.95 -8.34 -3.82
C HIS A 10 -13.12 -8.26 -2.29
N PRO A 11 -13.83 -9.22 -1.65
CA PRO A 11 -14.15 -9.16 -0.22
C PRO A 11 -12.91 -9.27 0.68
N MET A 12 -11.80 -9.75 0.13
CA MET A 12 -10.54 -9.93 0.82
C MET A 12 -9.77 -8.62 1.03
N ILE A 13 -10.12 -7.55 0.30
CA ILE A 13 -9.43 -6.26 0.35
C ILE A 13 -10.16 -5.34 1.34
N LEU A 14 -9.60 -5.12 2.52
CA LEU A 14 -10.15 -4.22 3.54
C LEU A 14 -10.09 -2.75 3.12
N ALA A 15 -8.98 -2.31 2.54
CA ALA A 15 -8.79 -0.94 2.07
C ALA A 15 -7.79 -0.87 0.92
N ALA A 16 -7.84 0.20 0.13
CA ALA A 16 -6.88 0.47 -0.93
C ALA A 16 -6.47 1.93 -0.99
N TYR A 17 -5.21 2.16 -1.33
CA TYR A 17 -4.56 3.47 -1.34
C TYR A 17 -3.74 3.61 -2.61
N LEU A 18 -3.89 4.74 -3.29
CA LEU A 18 -2.95 5.18 -4.31
C LEU A 18 -1.71 5.73 -3.59
N HIS A 19 -0.51 5.34 -3.99
CA HIS A 19 0.73 5.92 -3.43
C HIS A 19 1.74 6.28 -4.53
N GLY A 20 2.98 6.53 -4.12
CA GLY A 20 4.09 6.74 -5.04
C GLY A 20 4.04 8.09 -5.77
N SER A 21 4.64 8.12 -6.96
CA SER A 21 4.78 9.35 -7.75
C SER A 21 3.42 9.92 -8.19
N THR A 22 2.44 9.04 -8.39
CA THR A 22 1.07 9.36 -8.77
C THR A 22 0.28 10.01 -7.63
N ALA A 23 0.51 9.60 -6.38
CA ALA A 23 -0.08 10.29 -5.22
C ALA A 23 0.56 11.66 -4.95
N LYS A 24 1.85 11.84 -5.28
CA LYS A 24 2.61 13.08 -5.09
C LYS A 24 2.36 14.15 -6.17
N GLY A 25 1.58 13.84 -7.21
CA GLY A 25 1.25 14.78 -8.29
C GLY A 25 2.40 15.07 -9.26
N THR A 26 3.48 14.29 -9.18
CA THR A 26 4.68 14.40 -10.05
C THR A 26 4.71 13.30 -11.12
N ALA A 27 3.58 12.63 -11.35
CA ALA A 27 3.49 11.59 -12.36
C ALA A 27 3.77 12.17 -13.75
N ARG A 28 4.69 11.51 -14.47
CA ARG A 28 4.89 11.71 -15.89
C ARG A 28 3.85 10.91 -16.66
N GLN A 29 3.74 11.17 -17.96
CA GLN A 29 2.74 10.54 -18.84
C GLN A 29 2.90 9.01 -18.94
N ASP A 30 4.07 8.49 -18.58
CA ASP A 30 4.49 7.09 -18.57
C ASP A 30 4.60 6.49 -17.15
N SER A 31 4.15 7.19 -16.11
CA SER A 31 4.30 6.69 -14.74
C SER A 31 3.29 5.59 -14.39
N ASP A 32 3.80 4.54 -13.78
CA ASP A 32 3.00 3.44 -13.25
C ASP A 32 2.07 3.93 -12.13
N ILE A 33 0.89 3.32 -12.02
CA ILE A 33 -0.08 3.60 -10.96
C ILE A 33 0.22 2.67 -9.78
N ASP A 34 0.79 3.21 -8.70
CA ASP A 34 1.07 2.39 -7.52
C ASP A 34 -0.15 2.29 -6.59
N ILE A 35 -0.64 1.07 -6.37
CA ILE A 35 -1.78 0.79 -5.48
C ILE A 35 -1.35 -0.13 -4.34
N ALA A 36 -1.49 0.35 -3.12
CA ALA A 36 -1.33 -0.42 -1.91
C ALA A 36 -2.68 -0.99 -1.46
N LEU A 37 -2.73 -2.30 -1.22
CA LEU A 37 -3.90 -3.01 -0.74
C LEU A 37 -3.70 -3.51 0.68
N LEU A 38 -4.63 -3.18 1.57
CA LEU A 38 -4.72 -3.76 2.90
C LEU A 38 -5.69 -4.94 2.84
N PRO A 39 -5.25 -6.19 3.04
CA PRO A 39 -6.16 -7.32 3.14
C PRO A 39 -6.95 -7.30 4.46
N GLU A 40 -8.06 -8.05 4.52
CA GLU A 40 -8.75 -8.32 5.79
C GLU A 40 -7.80 -8.99 6.80
N PRO A 41 -7.97 -8.76 8.12
CA PRO A 41 -7.11 -9.35 9.15
C PRO A 41 -7.02 -10.87 9.01
N GLY A 42 -5.81 -11.41 9.21
CA GLY A 42 -5.52 -12.84 9.04
C GLY A 42 -5.23 -13.28 7.60
N HIS A 43 -5.40 -12.40 6.62
CA HIS A 43 -5.15 -12.72 5.22
C HIS A 43 -3.85 -12.08 4.70
N ARG A 44 -3.42 -12.58 3.54
CA ARG A 44 -2.26 -12.11 2.78
C ARG A 44 -2.63 -12.02 1.31
N LEU A 45 -1.91 -11.21 0.55
CA LEU A 45 -2.03 -11.10 -0.90
C LEU A 45 -0.76 -11.69 -1.54
N PRO A 46 -0.71 -13.02 -1.76
CA PRO A 46 0.43 -13.65 -2.42
C PRO A 46 0.66 -13.01 -3.79
N LEU A 47 1.91 -13.10 -4.28
CA LEU A 47 2.34 -12.45 -5.52
C LEU A 47 1.37 -12.69 -6.68
N ARG A 48 0.94 -13.95 -6.87
CA ARG A 48 -0.02 -14.31 -7.91
C ARG A 48 -1.30 -13.48 -7.85
N GLN A 49 -1.90 -13.34 -6.67
CA GLN A 49 -3.14 -12.59 -6.48
C GLN A 49 -2.94 -11.09 -6.72
N ARG A 50 -1.78 -10.55 -6.33
CA ARG A 50 -1.43 -9.15 -6.63
C ARG A 50 -1.27 -8.90 -8.13
N LEU A 51 -0.65 -9.82 -8.85
CA LEU A 51 -0.54 -9.75 -10.32
C LEU A 51 -1.92 -9.86 -11.00
N GLU A 52 -2.81 -10.71 -10.48
CA GLU A 52 -4.19 -10.81 -10.98
C GLU A 52 -4.96 -9.49 -10.77
N TYR A 53 -4.84 -8.86 -9.60
CA TYR A 53 -5.44 -7.55 -9.34
C TYR A 53 -4.81 -6.44 -10.18
N ALA A 54 -3.49 -6.44 -10.37
CA ALA A 54 -2.79 -5.51 -11.23
C ALA A 54 -3.36 -5.58 -12.65
N ALA A 55 -3.41 -6.77 -13.25
CA ALA A 55 -3.94 -6.97 -14.60
C ALA A 55 -5.41 -6.51 -14.74
N GLU A 56 -6.27 -6.77 -13.74
CA GLU A 56 -7.66 -6.31 -13.74
C GLU A 56 -7.77 -4.78 -13.69
N LEU A 57 -6.92 -4.14 -12.88
CA LEU A 57 -6.83 -2.69 -12.78
C LEU A 57 -6.28 -2.06 -14.07
N GLU A 58 -5.21 -2.62 -14.63
CA GLU A 58 -4.58 -2.17 -15.88
C GLU A 58 -5.58 -2.18 -17.04
N ALA A 59 -6.34 -3.27 -17.19
CA ALA A 59 -7.36 -3.41 -18.24
C ALA A 59 -8.44 -2.30 -18.18
N GLN A 60 -8.69 -1.74 -17.00
CA GLN A 60 -9.73 -0.73 -16.79
C GLN A 60 -9.19 0.70 -16.74
N LEU A 61 -7.95 0.88 -16.28
CA LEU A 61 -7.29 2.17 -16.15
C LEU A 61 -6.51 2.56 -17.41
N GLY A 62 -6.09 1.60 -18.23
CA GLY A 62 -5.35 1.84 -19.47
C GLY A 62 -3.90 2.27 -19.23
N ALA A 63 -3.35 1.99 -18.06
CA ALA A 63 -1.98 2.28 -17.65
C ALA A 63 -1.47 1.11 -16.80
N ALA A 64 -0.15 0.92 -16.73
CA ALA A 64 0.47 -0.09 -15.88
C ALA A 64 0.18 0.17 -14.40
N VAL A 65 -0.03 -0.90 -13.63
CA VAL A 65 -0.41 -0.80 -12.22
C VAL A 65 0.48 -1.73 -11.39
N ASP A 66 1.22 -1.17 -10.42
CA ASP A 66 1.89 -1.98 -9.41
C ASP A 66 0.98 -2.16 -8.19
N VAL A 67 0.89 -3.40 -7.70
CA VAL A 67 0.06 -3.77 -6.56
C VAL A 67 0.94 -4.30 -5.44
N GLY A 68 1.05 -3.52 -4.37
CA GLY A 68 1.73 -3.91 -3.14
C GLY A 68 0.76 -4.27 -2.01
N GLU A 69 1.20 -5.15 -1.11
CA GLU A 69 0.45 -5.53 0.08
C GLU A 69 0.89 -4.70 1.30
N LEU A 70 -0.09 -4.07 1.97
CA LEU A 70 0.11 -3.52 3.30
C LEU A 70 0.10 -4.65 4.33
N SER A 71 1.24 -4.84 4.99
CA SER A 71 1.37 -5.83 6.05
C SER A 71 2.39 -5.38 7.11
N SER A 72 2.29 -5.98 8.30
CA SER A 72 3.29 -5.82 9.35
C SER A 72 4.67 -6.41 9.00
N GLY A 73 4.78 -7.18 7.92
CA GLY A 73 6.05 -7.72 7.43
C GLY A 73 6.88 -6.70 6.64
N ASN A 74 6.27 -5.59 6.19
CA ASN A 74 6.97 -4.51 5.50
C ASN A 74 6.48 -3.15 6.01
N VAL A 75 6.87 -2.82 7.24
CA VAL A 75 6.45 -1.59 7.93
C VAL A 75 7.01 -0.31 7.30
N VAL A 76 8.14 -0.41 6.58
CA VAL A 76 8.69 0.73 5.82
C VAL A 76 7.74 1.11 4.68
N TYR A 77 7.29 0.11 3.90
CA TYR A 77 6.30 0.33 2.85
C TYR A 77 4.96 0.81 3.41
N ALA A 78 4.47 0.20 4.50
CA ALA A 78 3.24 0.63 5.15
C ALA A 78 3.32 2.10 5.62
N LYS A 79 4.43 2.51 6.24
CA LYS A 79 4.64 3.91 6.65
C LYS A 79 4.59 4.89 5.48
N GLU A 80 5.14 4.54 4.31
CA GLU A 80 5.10 5.41 3.13
C GLU A 80 3.65 5.64 2.65
N VAL A 81 2.84 4.58 2.65
CA VAL A 81 1.42 4.65 2.28
C VAL A 81 0.62 5.42 3.34
N VAL A 82 0.91 5.25 4.63
CA VAL A 82 0.28 6.06 5.70
C VAL A 82 0.57 7.55 5.51
N ALA A 83 1.82 7.90 5.20
CA ALA A 83 2.27 9.29 5.16
C ALA A 83 1.84 10.03 3.88
N HIS A 84 1.78 9.32 2.75
CA HIS A 84 1.65 9.93 1.42
C HIS A 84 0.55 9.29 0.56
N GLY A 85 -0.07 8.22 1.03
CA GLY A 85 -1.12 7.53 0.30
C GLY A 85 -2.41 8.34 0.26
N ARG A 86 -3.12 8.23 -0.86
CA ARG A 86 -4.47 8.76 -1.05
C ARG A 86 -5.44 7.59 -1.06
N GLU A 87 -6.40 7.59 -0.15
CA GLU A 87 -7.39 6.52 -0.07
C GLU A 87 -8.23 6.44 -1.35
N ILE A 88 -8.35 5.23 -1.90
CA ILE A 88 -9.26 4.89 -2.99
C ILE A 88 -10.60 4.43 -2.41
N PHE A 89 -10.56 3.50 -1.44
CA PHE A 89 -11.72 3.07 -0.66
C PHE A 89 -11.29 2.36 0.63
N THR A 90 -12.23 2.25 1.57
CA THR A 90 -12.09 1.47 2.80
C THR A 90 -13.42 0.80 3.13
N ARG A 91 -13.42 -0.51 3.38
CA ARG A 91 -14.60 -1.27 3.78
C ARG A 91 -14.91 -1.11 5.28
N ASN A 92 -13.88 -1.05 6.13
CA ASN A 92 -14.02 -0.78 7.55
C ASN A 92 -12.95 0.21 8.03
N ARG A 93 -13.39 1.44 8.31
CA ARG A 93 -12.55 2.56 8.74
C ARG A 93 -11.74 2.23 9.98
N PHE A 94 -12.41 1.71 11.02
CA PHE A 94 -11.75 1.39 12.29
C PHE A 94 -10.61 0.38 12.12
N LYS A 95 -10.83 -0.73 11.40
CA LYS A 95 -9.78 -1.73 11.16
C LYS A 95 -8.61 -1.14 10.38
N SER A 96 -8.90 -0.32 9.37
CA SER A 96 -7.87 0.33 8.57
C SER A 96 -7.05 1.31 9.40
N ASP A 97 -7.68 2.18 10.16
CA ASP A 97 -7.00 3.17 11.01
C ASP A 97 -6.17 2.49 12.11
N LEU A 98 -6.68 1.40 12.68
CA LEU A 98 -5.94 0.58 13.64
C LEU A 98 -4.66 0.00 13.03
N PHE A 99 -4.73 -0.51 11.78
CA PHE A 99 -3.55 -0.99 11.06
C PHE A 99 -2.55 0.15 10.82
N MET A 100 -3.02 1.32 10.38
CA MET A 100 -2.16 2.49 10.11
C MET A 100 -1.44 2.96 11.38
N ALA A 101 -2.17 3.11 12.49
CA ALA A 101 -1.59 3.51 13.77
C ALA A 101 -0.57 2.48 14.28
N THR A 102 -0.91 1.19 14.20
CA THR A 102 0.01 0.10 14.60
C THR A 102 1.27 0.11 13.75
N SER A 103 1.15 0.30 12.43
CA SER A 103 2.29 0.37 11.51
C SER A 103 3.23 1.53 11.83
N LEU A 104 2.70 2.69 12.26
CA LEU A 104 3.54 3.82 12.70
C LEU A 104 4.32 3.49 13.97
N ALA A 105 3.69 2.84 14.95
CA ALA A 105 4.37 2.40 16.17
C ALA A 105 5.48 1.38 15.85
N MET A 106 5.19 0.39 15.02
CA MET A 106 6.19 -0.59 14.59
C MET A 106 7.35 0.04 13.79
N TYR A 107 7.05 1.04 12.95
CA TYR A 107 8.09 1.77 12.22
C TYR A 107 8.98 2.57 13.17
N ALA A 108 8.42 3.24 14.17
CA ALA A 108 9.20 3.96 15.17
C ALA A 108 10.16 3.04 15.95
N GLU A 109 9.67 1.87 16.35
CA GLU A 109 10.50 0.82 16.97
C GLU A 109 11.64 0.36 16.03
N LEU A 110 11.31 0.09 14.76
CA LEU A 110 12.32 -0.27 13.75
C LEU A 110 13.38 0.82 13.58
N GLN A 111 13.00 2.11 13.60
CA GLN A 111 13.96 3.22 13.53
C GLN A 111 14.95 3.20 14.69
N GLN A 112 14.47 2.91 15.90
CA GLN A 112 15.31 2.84 17.09
C GLN A 112 16.29 1.67 16.98
N GLN A 113 15.81 0.49 16.60
CA GLN A 113 16.62 -0.73 16.50
C GLN A 113 17.70 -0.63 15.41
N ARG A 114 17.40 0.02 14.29
CA ARG A 114 18.35 0.12 13.16
C ARG A 114 19.34 1.28 13.26
N LYS A 115 19.25 2.11 14.31
CA LYS A 115 20.08 3.31 14.45
C LYS A 115 21.57 2.98 14.39
N GLU A 116 22.03 2.05 15.22
CA GLU A 116 23.46 1.66 15.27
C GLU A 116 23.95 1.10 13.94
N VAL A 117 23.11 0.31 13.26
CA VAL A 117 23.43 -0.24 11.94
C VAL A 117 23.59 0.87 10.92
N LEU A 118 22.67 1.83 10.87
CA LEU A 118 22.75 2.96 9.94
C LEU A 118 23.97 3.86 10.22
N ASP A 119 24.26 4.13 11.49
CA ASP A 119 25.42 4.92 11.90
C ASP A 119 26.71 4.24 11.39
N ALA A 120 26.82 2.90 11.50
CA ALA A 120 27.98 2.14 11.01
C ALA A 120 28.18 2.21 9.48
N TYR A 121 27.12 2.41 8.68
CA TYR A 121 27.23 2.57 7.23
C TYR A 121 27.58 4.01 6.80
N THR A 122 27.53 4.97 7.71
CA THR A 122 27.76 6.40 7.43
C THR A 122 29.07 6.95 8.01
N ALA A 123 29.80 6.13 8.77
CA ALA A 123 31.14 6.40 9.28
C ALA A 123 32.23 6.02 8.26
#